data_AF-A0A2V7T1D4-F1
#
_entry.id   AF-A0A2V7T1D4-F1
#
_cell.length_a   1.000
_cell.length_b   1.000
_cell.length_c   1.000
_cell.angle_alpha   90.00
_cell.angle_beta   90.00
_cell.angle_gamma   90.00
#
_symmetry.space_group_name_H-M   'P 1'
#
loop_
_entity.id
_entity.type
_entity.pdbx_description
1 polymer ?
#
loop_
_entity_poly.entity_id
_entity_poly.type
_entity_poly.pdbx_seq_one_letter_code
_entity_poly.pdbx_strand_id
1 'polypeptide(L)'
;MSWTPPEPPDEANDEPSDETPPEPHGPYTRENPLTFLVPEPILLRIERVERPGAQPGEQPVAFTRAGPDEVLLAVNAYPAPLVDAFFASDAFGEPVIVVGAAWEEDGGVRGELSALLPERTMRAIQDTVSPEEDDEDDAEPWAASATFGGTSYEEAVGEDDDDDEDDDDDDDDAEPHFPLVIGAVLRFPENRKFPGDFELEVDDLMRSILEGRAMDAGQKRIDNLLGGM
;
A
#
# COMPACT_ATOMS: atom_id res chain seq x y z
N MET A 1 73.35 -2.39 8.05
CA MET A 1 72.24 -1.45 8.31
C MET A 1 71.77 -0.95 6.96
N SER A 2 70.67 -1.52 6.48
CA SER A 2 70.05 -1.24 5.19
C SER A 2 68.93 -0.25 5.44
N TRP A 3 68.96 0.91 4.79
CA TRP A 3 67.94 1.95 4.88
C TRP A 3 66.97 1.77 3.72
N THR A 4 65.68 1.55 4.03
CA THR A 4 64.58 1.48 3.06
C THR A 4 63.86 2.84 3.09
N PRO A 5 63.64 3.51 1.95
CA PRO A 5 62.84 4.74 1.91
C PRO A 5 61.34 4.39 2.07
N PRO A 6 60.54 5.26 2.69
CA PRO A 6 59.10 5.07 2.82
C PRO A 6 58.39 5.26 1.47
N GLU A 7 57.41 4.39 1.20
CA GLU A 7 56.44 4.54 0.10
C GLU A 7 55.63 5.83 0.25
N PRO A 8 55.24 6.49 -0.85
CA PRO A 8 54.36 7.65 -0.80
C PRO A 8 52.97 7.21 -0.31
N PRO A 9 52.23 8.08 0.41
CA PRO A 9 50.86 7.76 0.80
C PRO A 9 49.98 7.65 -0.44
N ASP A 10 49.18 6.59 -0.50
CA ASP A 10 48.09 6.42 -1.46
C ASP A 10 47.27 7.71 -1.49
N GLU A 11 47.27 8.38 -2.64
CA GLU A 11 46.32 9.44 -2.94
C GLU A 11 44.94 8.79 -2.89
N ALA A 12 44.20 9.06 -1.82
CA ALA A 12 42.78 8.76 -1.74
C ALA A 12 42.14 9.34 -2.99
N ASN A 13 41.61 8.45 -3.82
CA ASN A 13 40.77 8.77 -4.95
C ASN A 13 39.49 9.39 -4.36
N ASP A 14 39.49 10.72 -4.14
CA ASP A 14 38.26 11.49 -3.98
C ASP A 14 37.59 11.46 -5.36
N GLU A 15 36.89 10.37 -5.65
CA GLU A 15 35.88 10.36 -6.71
C GLU A 15 34.86 11.43 -6.31
N PRO A 16 34.62 12.44 -7.17
CA PRO A 16 33.59 13.41 -6.89
C PRO A 16 32.27 12.64 -6.82
N SER A 17 31.66 12.62 -5.64
CA SER A 17 30.29 12.17 -5.50
C SER A 17 29.48 12.94 -6.55
N ASP A 18 28.96 12.22 -7.54
CA ASP A 18 27.98 12.72 -8.50
C ASP A 18 26.72 13.06 -7.68
N GLU A 19 26.76 14.19 -6.96
CA GLU A 19 25.59 14.86 -6.40
C GLU A 19 24.81 15.46 -7.58
N THR A 20 24.32 14.57 -8.44
CA THR A 20 23.24 14.87 -9.36
C THR A 20 22.06 15.29 -8.48
N PRO A 21 21.53 16.52 -8.61
CA PRO A 21 20.34 16.92 -7.88
C PRO A 21 19.26 15.87 -8.12
N PRO A 22 18.56 15.38 -7.07
CA PRO A 22 17.52 14.37 -7.25
C PRO A 22 16.58 14.87 -8.35
N GLU A 23 16.36 14.04 -9.37
CA GLU A 23 15.45 14.38 -10.44
C GLU A 23 14.08 14.73 -9.81
N PRO A 24 13.38 15.75 -10.33
CA PRO A 24 12.07 16.10 -9.79
C PRO A 24 11.14 14.88 -9.92
N HIS A 25 10.83 14.23 -8.81
CA HIS A 25 9.88 13.12 -8.76
C HIS A 25 8.49 13.66 -9.11
N GLY A 26 8.08 13.52 -10.36
CA GLY A 26 6.74 13.88 -10.83
C GLY A 26 6.65 14.18 -12.33
N PRO A 27 5.45 14.06 -12.93
CA PRO A 27 4.16 13.93 -12.27
C PRO A 27 3.80 12.50 -11.83
N TYR A 28 3.21 12.38 -10.65
CA TYR A 28 2.65 11.12 -10.14
C TYR A 28 1.32 10.83 -10.82
N THR A 29 1.26 9.78 -11.62
CA THR A 29 0.05 9.38 -12.37
C THR A 29 -0.52 8.07 -11.84
N ARG A 30 -1.69 7.65 -12.33
CA ARG A 30 -2.28 6.37 -11.92
C ARG A 30 -1.35 5.19 -12.26
N GLU A 31 -0.60 5.30 -13.35
CA GLU A 31 0.35 4.31 -13.84
C GLU A 31 1.70 4.36 -13.12
N ASN A 32 2.03 5.50 -12.50
CA ASN A 32 3.23 5.67 -11.67
C ASN A 32 2.87 6.44 -10.39
N PRO A 33 2.14 5.80 -9.46
CA PRO A 33 1.70 6.45 -8.23
C PRO A 33 2.85 6.55 -7.23
N LEU A 34 2.74 7.50 -6.31
CA LEU A 34 3.55 7.50 -5.10
C LEU A 34 3.04 6.42 -4.15
N THR A 35 3.85 5.40 -3.93
CA THR A 35 3.58 4.33 -2.95
C THR A 35 4.11 4.73 -1.59
N PHE A 36 3.35 4.46 -0.54
CA PHE A 36 3.74 4.69 0.84
C PHE A 36 3.34 3.52 1.73
N LEU A 37 4.14 3.29 2.76
CA LEU A 37 3.98 2.19 3.70
C LEU A 37 3.66 2.77 5.08
N VAL A 38 2.68 2.18 5.76
CA VAL A 38 2.52 2.42 7.18
C VAL A 38 3.61 1.63 7.91
N PRO A 39 4.49 2.30 8.68
CA PRO A 39 5.72 1.68 9.17
C PRO A 39 5.47 0.57 10.21
N GLU A 40 4.38 0.65 10.96
CA GLU A 40 4.01 -0.36 11.95
C GLU A 40 2.81 -1.17 11.44
N PRO A 41 2.88 -2.53 11.45
CA PRO A 41 1.73 -3.37 11.15
C PRO A 41 0.54 -3.05 12.06
N ILE A 42 -0.64 -2.95 11.47
CA ILE A 42 -1.87 -2.55 12.15
C ILE A 42 -2.79 -3.76 12.29
N LEU A 43 -3.27 -4.00 13.52
CA LEU A 43 -4.39 -4.91 13.74
C LEU A 43 -5.70 -4.27 13.24
N LEU A 44 -6.29 -4.85 12.19
CA LEU A 44 -7.53 -4.36 11.60
C LEU A 44 -8.74 -5.13 12.15
N ARG A 45 -9.77 -4.40 12.58
CA ARG A 45 -11.10 -4.96 12.80
C ARG A 45 -11.97 -4.71 11.58
N ILE A 46 -12.59 -5.77 11.09
CA ILE A 46 -13.58 -5.70 10.01
C ILE A 46 -15.01 -5.81 10.53
N GLU A 47 -15.91 -4.99 9.99
CA GLU A 47 -17.33 -4.99 10.33
C GLU A 47 -18.18 -4.91 9.06
N ARG A 48 -19.24 -5.72 8.98
CA ARG A 48 -20.26 -5.56 7.94
C ARG A 48 -21.05 -4.29 8.23
N VAL A 49 -21.16 -3.42 7.22
CA VAL A 49 -21.91 -2.16 7.35
C VAL A 49 -22.95 -2.04 6.24
N GLU A 50 -23.98 -1.24 6.50
CA GLU A 50 -24.94 -0.85 5.47
C GLU A 50 -24.44 0.40 4.75
N ARG A 51 -24.34 0.34 3.41
CA ARG A 51 -23.98 1.50 2.59
C ARG A 51 -25.03 1.72 1.51
N PRO A 52 -25.70 2.89 1.50
CA PRO A 52 -26.59 3.26 0.40
C PRO A 52 -25.82 3.25 -0.93
N GLY A 53 -26.32 2.49 -1.91
CA GLY A 53 -25.72 2.40 -3.24
C GLY A 53 -24.74 1.24 -3.45
N ALA A 54 -24.57 0.33 -2.48
CA ALA A 54 -23.88 -0.94 -2.71
C ALA A 54 -24.60 -1.74 -3.82
N GLN A 55 -23.84 -2.38 -4.71
CA GLN A 55 -24.45 -3.15 -5.80
C GLN A 55 -25.09 -4.44 -5.25
N PRO A 56 -26.11 -4.99 -5.93
CA PRO A 56 -26.66 -6.29 -5.57
C PRO A 56 -25.57 -7.37 -5.57
N GLY A 57 -25.43 -8.10 -4.47
CA GLY A 57 -24.40 -9.14 -4.31
C GLY A 57 -23.10 -8.64 -3.65
N GLU A 58 -22.95 -7.34 -3.42
CA GLU A 58 -21.86 -6.77 -2.64
C GLU A 58 -22.22 -6.60 -1.17
N GLN A 59 -21.24 -6.79 -0.31
CA GLN A 59 -21.31 -6.52 1.12
C GLN A 59 -20.29 -5.43 1.47
N PRO A 60 -20.74 -4.24 1.89
CA PRO A 60 -19.84 -3.22 2.43
C PRO A 60 -19.20 -3.67 3.75
N VAL A 61 -17.92 -3.39 3.88
CA VAL A 61 -17.06 -3.72 5.03
C VAL A 61 -16.31 -2.46 5.46
N ALA A 62 -16.37 -2.16 6.76
CA ALA A 62 -15.56 -1.13 7.39
C ALA A 62 -14.28 -1.73 7.97
N PHE A 63 -13.15 -1.09 7.71
CA PHE A 63 -11.83 -1.46 8.24
C PHE A 63 -11.41 -0.42 9.29
N THR A 64 -11.28 -0.87 10.53
CA THR A 64 -10.97 -0.02 11.68
C THR A 64 -9.66 -0.46 12.30
N ARG A 65 -8.75 0.47 12.60
CA ARG A 65 -7.58 0.16 13.44
C ARG A 65 -8.05 -0.20 14.85
N ALA A 66 -7.72 -1.40 15.30
CA ALA A 66 -7.96 -1.83 16.67
C ALA A 66 -7.01 -1.10 17.65
N GLY A 67 -7.50 -0.74 18.82
CA GLY A 67 -6.72 -0.03 19.83
C GLY A 67 -7.59 0.78 20.80
N PRO A 68 -6.98 1.53 21.73
CA PRO A 68 -7.71 2.40 22.66
C PRO A 68 -8.46 3.53 21.93
N ASP A 69 -7.92 4.00 20.81
CA ASP A 69 -8.52 4.97 19.92
C ASP A 69 -8.84 4.26 18.59
N GLU A 70 -10.02 3.63 18.54
CA GLU A 70 -10.50 2.99 17.31
C GLU A 70 -10.67 4.04 16.21
N VAL A 71 -9.99 3.80 15.07
CA VAL A 71 -9.98 4.72 13.94
C VAL A 71 -10.48 3.99 12.71
N LEU A 72 -11.60 4.47 12.13
CA LEU A 72 -12.07 4.02 10.83
C LEU A 72 -11.05 4.45 9.76
N LEU A 73 -10.38 3.48 9.14
CA LEU A 73 -9.40 3.73 8.09
C LEU A 73 -10.06 3.80 6.72
N ALA A 74 -10.97 2.86 6.44
CA ALA A 74 -11.58 2.74 5.14
C ALA A 74 -12.92 1.99 5.17
N VAL A 75 -13.73 2.19 4.14
CA VAL A 75 -14.94 1.40 3.87
C VAL A 75 -14.91 1.00 2.40
N ASN A 76 -14.96 -0.30 2.13
CA ASN A 76 -15.04 -0.83 0.77
C ASN A 76 -16.18 -1.84 0.64
N ALA A 77 -16.56 -2.19 -0.59
CA ALA A 77 -17.55 -3.21 -0.87
C ALA A 77 -16.91 -4.35 -1.67
N TYR A 78 -17.19 -5.58 -1.26
CA TYR A 78 -16.70 -6.80 -1.91
C TYR A 78 -17.86 -7.73 -2.23
N PRO A 79 -17.67 -8.70 -3.13
CA PRO A 79 -18.63 -9.81 -3.27
C PRO A 79 -18.94 -10.43 -1.91
N ALA A 80 -20.22 -10.64 -1.59
CA ALA A 80 -20.64 -11.17 -0.29
C ALA A 80 -19.94 -12.50 0.11
N PRO A 81 -19.71 -13.47 -0.80
CA PRO A 81 -18.97 -14.69 -0.46
C PRO A 81 -17.53 -14.42 -0.01
N LEU A 82 -16.86 -13.42 -0.59
CA LEU A 82 -15.50 -13.03 -0.20
C LEU A 82 -15.50 -12.42 1.20
N VAL A 83 -16.50 -11.61 1.53
CA VAL A 83 -16.67 -11.08 2.89
C VAL A 83 -16.91 -12.22 3.88
N ASP A 84 -17.77 -13.17 3.55
CA ASP A 84 -18.02 -14.34 4.40
C ASP A 84 -16.73 -15.13 4.65
N ALA A 85 -15.88 -15.28 3.64
CA ALA A 85 -14.57 -15.91 3.76
C ALA A 85 -13.63 -15.13 4.69
N PHE A 86 -13.56 -13.79 4.61
CA PHE A 86 -12.74 -12.99 5.55
C PHE A 86 -13.07 -13.27 7.02
N PHE A 87 -14.36 -13.43 7.34
CA PHE A 87 -14.80 -13.74 8.71
C PHE A 87 -14.57 -15.20 9.09
N ALA A 88 -14.67 -16.12 8.14
CA ALA A 88 -14.48 -17.54 8.39
C ALA A 88 -13.01 -17.93 8.58
N SER A 89 -12.10 -17.28 7.84
CA SER A 89 -10.65 -17.52 7.91
C SER A 89 -9.93 -16.66 8.96
N ASP A 90 -10.66 -15.78 9.66
CA ASP A 90 -10.08 -14.77 10.56
C ASP A 90 -8.96 -13.95 9.89
N ALA A 91 -9.20 -13.51 8.64
CA ALA A 91 -8.19 -12.93 7.76
C ALA A 91 -7.45 -11.70 8.32
N PHE A 92 -8.05 -11.01 9.29
CA PHE A 92 -7.50 -9.83 9.95
C PHE A 92 -7.29 -10.03 11.45
N GLY A 93 -7.20 -11.29 11.91
CA GLY A 93 -6.92 -11.64 13.30
C GLY A 93 -5.52 -11.27 13.77
N GLU A 94 -4.61 -10.99 12.83
CA GLU A 94 -3.22 -10.58 13.08
C GLU A 94 -2.94 -9.18 12.50
N PRO A 95 -1.91 -8.48 13.01
CA PRO A 95 -1.47 -7.21 12.45
C PRO A 95 -1.02 -7.35 10.99
N VAL A 96 -1.52 -6.48 10.12
CA VAL A 96 -1.20 -6.47 8.68
C VAL A 96 -0.49 -5.17 8.31
N ILE A 97 0.39 -5.23 7.31
CA ILE A 97 1.00 -4.03 6.74
C ILE A 97 -0.06 -3.31 5.89
N VAL A 98 -0.18 -2.01 6.08
CA VAL A 98 -1.06 -1.17 5.26
C VAL A 98 -0.19 -0.35 4.31
N VAL A 99 -0.49 -0.42 3.03
CA VAL A 99 0.15 0.33 1.96
C VAL A 99 -0.89 1.26 1.37
N GLY A 100 -0.47 2.37 0.79
CA GLY A 100 -1.30 3.01 -0.20
C GLY A 100 -0.51 3.55 -1.37
N ALA A 101 -1.25 3.78 -2.44
CA ALA A 101 -0.76 4.35 -3.68
C ALA A 101 -1.56 5.62 -3.94
N ALA A 102 -0.88 6.74 -4.17
CA ALA A 102 -1.51 8.03 -4.44
C ALA A 102 -0.97 8.67 -5.72
N TRP A 103 -1.86 9.33 -6.46
CA TRP A 103 -1.52 10.07 -7.67
C TRP A 103 -2.28 11.40 -7.74
N GLU A 104 -1.77 12.31 -8.57
CA GLU A 104 -2.44 13.58 -8.83
C GLU A 104 -3.55 13.40 -9.88
N GLU A 105 -4.74 13.91 -9.57
CA GLU A 105 -5.86 13.92 -10.51
C GLU A 105 -6.73 15.15 -10.28
N ASP A 106 -7.08 15.85 -11.35
CA ASP A 106 -7.92 17.06 -11.33
C ASP A 106 -7.44 18.13 -10.32
N GLY A 107 -6.12 18.21 -10.08
CA GLY A 107 -5.48 19.11 -9.11
C GLY A 107 -5.61 18.68 -7.64
N GLY A 108 -6.29 17.56 -7.37
CA GLY A 108 -6.41 16.93 -6.07
C GLY A 108 -5.51 15.70 -5.96
N VAL A 109 -5.75 14.92 -4.91
CA VAL A 109 -5.09 13.63 -4.67
C VAL A 109 -6.12 12.52 -4.75
N ARG A 110 -5.82 11.50 -5.54
CA ARG A 110 -6.53 10.22 -5.56
C ARG A 110 -5.58 9.16 -5.02
N GLY A 111 -6.13 8.14 -4.38
CA GLY A 111 -5.34 7.00 -3.97
C GLY A 111 -6.17 5.80 -3.59
N GLU A 112 -5.47 4.72 -3.31
CA GLU A 112 -6.01 3.45 -2.85
C GLU A 112 -5.21 3.01 -1.63
N LEU A 113 -5.91 2.51 -0.60
CA LEU A 113 -5.31 1.85 0.55
C LEU A 113 -5.48 0.35 0.38
N SER A 114 -4.41 -0.38 0.63
CA SER A 114 -4.37 -1.83 0.56
C SER A 114 -3.81 -2.41 1.85
N ALA A 115 -4.40 -3.50 2.33
CA ALA A 115 -3.84 -4.34 3.37
C ALA A 115 -3.05 -5.48 2.71
N LEU A 116 -1.80 -5.68 3.14
CA LEU A 116 -0.99 -6.80 2.71
C LEU A 116 -1.34 -8.03 3.55
N LEU A 117 -1.96 -9.01 2.91
CA LEU A 117 -2.31 -10.29 3.53
C LEU A 117 -1.24 -11.34 3.22
N PRO A 118 -0.77 -12.10 4.21
CA PRO A 118 0.17 -13.20 3.96
C PRO A 118 -0.49 -14.31 3.13
N GLU A 119 0.31 -15.06 2.37
CA GLU A 119 -0.15 -16.14 1.49
C GLU A 119 -1.07 -17.15 2.20
N ARG A 120 -0.71 -17.57 3.43
CA ARG A 120 -1.54 -18.48 4.24
C ARG A 120 -2.97 -17.98 4.42
N THR A 121 -3.14 -16.68 4.61
CA THR A 121 -4.45 -16.06 4.81
C THR A 121 -5.21 -16.03 3.50
N MET A 122 -4.54 -15.69 2.39
CA MET A 122 -5.14 -15.71 1.06
C MET A 122 -5.60 -17.11 0.65
N ARG A 123 -4.79 -18.13 0.89
CA ARG A 123 -5.16 -19.53 0.65
C ARG A 123 -6.36 -19.95 1.48
N ALA A 124 -6.39 -19.61 2.77
CA ALA A 124 -7.54 -19.90 3.64
C ALA A 124 -8.84 -19.21 3.17
N ILE A 125 -8.74 -17.99 2.62
CA ILE A 125 -9.87 -17.29 2.01
C ILE A 125 -10.33 -18.04 0.75
N GLN A 126 -9.41 -18.41 -0.14
CA GLN A 126 -9.71 -19.14 -1.39
C GLN A 126 -10.40 -20.48 -1.10
N ASP A 127 -9.86 -21.27 -0.18
CA ASP A 127 -10.43 -22.55 0.24
C ASP A 127 -11.88 -22.41 0.75
N THR A 128 -12.20 -21.25 1.35
CA THR A 128 -13.54 -20.96 1.85
C THR A 128 -14.51 -20.52 0.75
N VAL A 129 -14.04 -19.74 -0.23
CA VAL A 129 -14.86 -19.26 -1.35
C VAL A 129 -15.13 -20.38 -2.37
N SER A 130 -14.13 -21.23 -2.61
CA SER A 130 -14.18 -22.34 -3.57
C SER A 130 -13.56 -23.60 -2.97
N PRO A 131 -14.30 -24.34 -2.11
CA PRO A 131 -13.86 -25.65 -1.68
C PRO A 131 -13.97 -26.61 -2.86
N GLU A 132 -12.83 -27.07 -3.39
CA GLU A 132 -12.66 -28.05 -4.48
C GLU A 132 -12.70 -27.50 -5.92
N GLU A 133 -11.51 -27.34 -6.53
CA GLU A 133 -11.15 -27.90 -7.85
C GLU A 133 -9.61 -28.01 -7.90
N ASP A 134 -9.12 -29.17 -7.47
CA ASP A 134 -7.72 -29.64 -7.51
C ASP A 134 -7.37 -30.03 -8.96
N ASP A 135 -7.48 -29.08 -9.89
CA ASP A 135 -7.07 -29.25 -11.29
C ASP A 135 -5.92 -28.29 -11.60
N GLU A 136 -4.82 -28.90 -12.02
CA GLU A 136 -3.52 -28.34 -12.37
C GLU A 136 -3.60 -27.09 -13.28
N ASP A 137 -2.79 -26.07 -12.95
CA ASP A 137 -2.36 -24.98 -13.84
C ASP A 137 -3.46 -24.25 -14.66
N ASP A 138 -4.29 -23.43 -14.00
CA ASP A 138 -4.96 -22.34 -14.69
C ASP A 138 -4.82 -21.05 -13.88
N ALA A 139 -4.05 -20.11 -14.42
CA ALA A 139 -3.87 -18.77 -13.89
C ALA A 139 -5.22 -18.15 -13.50
N GLU A 140 -5.40 -17.91 -12.21
CA GLU A 140 -6.69 -17.58 -11.64
C GLU A 140 -7.17 -16.19 -12.11
N PRO A 141 -8.42 -16.04 -12.58
CA PRO A 141 -8.91 -14.81 -13.22
C PRO A 141 -8.96 -13.59 -12.28
N TRP A 142 -8.87 -13.79 -10.96
CA TRP A 142 -8.83 -12.72 -9.97
C TRP A 142 -7.41 -12.18 -9.75
N ALA A 143 -6.36 -12.98 -9.94
CA ALA A 143 -4.97 -12.50 -9.97
C ALA A 143 -4.71 -11.55 -11.16
N ALA A 144 -5.42 -11.76 -12.28
CA ALA A 144 -5.43 -10.83 -13.41
C ALA A 144 -6.16 -9.50 -13.12
N SER A 145 -7.02 -9.45 -12.10
CA SER A 145 -7.65 -8.20 -11.65
C SER A 145 -6.83 -7.46 -10.58
N ALA A 146 -5.88 -8.15 -9.93
CA ALA A 146 -4.90 -7.56 -9.02
C ALA A 146 -3.76 -6.84 -9.77
N THR A 147 -3.60 -7.09 -11.07
CA THR A 147 -2.59 -6.46 -11.94
C THR A 147 -3.21 -5.46 -12.92
N PHE A 148 -4.14 -4.61 -12.49
CA PHE A 148 -4.50 -3.43 -13.30
C PHE A 148 -3.55 -2.27 -13.00
N GLY A 149 -2.30 -2.42 -13.46
CA GLY A 149 -1.19 -1.47 -13.27
C GLY A 149 0.08 -2.25 -12.92
N GLY A 150 0.80 -2.71 -13.93
CA GLY A 150 1.92 -3.64 -13.79
C GLY A 150 3.08 -3.05 -12.98
N THR A 151 3.13 -3.40 -11.70
CA THR A 151 4.34 -3.37 -10.89
C THR A 151 4.20 -4.54 -9.92
N SER A 152 4.78 -5.69 -10.27
CA SER A 152 5.05 -6.72 -9.28
C SER A 152 6.04 -6.13 -8.26
N TYR A 153 6.00 -6.62 -7.03
CA TYR A 153 6.92 -6.19 -5.97
C TYR A 153 8.40 -6.24 -6.41
N GLU A 154 8.75 -7.23 -7.25
CA GLU A 154 10.07 -7.38 -7.89
C GLU A 154 10.50 -6.19 -8.77
N GLU A 155 9.56 -5.44 -9.37
CA GLU A 155 9.88 -4.27 -10.20
C GLU A 155 10.00 -2.98 -9.35
N ALA A 156 9.47 -2.98 -8.12
CA ALA A 156 9.56 -1.84 -7.20
C ALA A 156 10.83 -1.88 -6.32
N VAL A 157 11.44 -3.05 -6.15
CA VAL A 157 12.74 -3.24 -5.50
C VAL A 157 13.76 -3.52 -6.59
N GLY A 158 14.36 -2.46 -7.13
CA GLY A 158 15.27 -2.56 -8.27
C GLY A 158 16.28 -3.71 -8.13
N GLU A 159 16.39 -4.52 -9.19
CA GLU A 159 17.52 -5.43 -9.41
C GLU A 159 18.80 -4.58 -9.52
N ASP A 160 19.45 -4.33 -8.39
CA ASP A 160 20.87 -3.98 -8.36
C ASP A 160 21.67 -5.28 -8.51
N ASP A 161 21.98 -5.57 -9.78
CA ASP A 161 22.88 -6.60 -10.24
C ASP A 161 24.31 -6.04 -10.12
N ASP A 162 25.05 -6.41 -9.07
CA ASP A 162 26.52 -6.40 -9.07
C ASP A 162 27.07 -7.35 -7.99
N ASP A 163 27.78 -8.38 -8.48
CA ASP A 163 28.53 -9.43 -7.78
C ASP A 163 29.44 -8.90 -6.65
N ASP A 164 29.41 -9.54 -5.48
CA ASP A 164 30.62 -9.99 -4.76
C ASP A 164 30.27 -10.92 -3.58
N GLU A 165 31.18 -11.86 -3.34
CA GLU A 165 31.01 -13.17 -2.68
C GLU A 165 30.88 -13.16 -1.13
N ASP A 166 30.13 -14.16 -0.64
CA ASP A 166 30.15 -14.83 0.68
C ASP A 166 29.94 -13.98 1.96
N ASP A 167 28.76 -14.08 2.59
CA ASP A 167 28.60 -14.72 3.91
C ASP A 167 27.13 -14.65 4.42
N ASP A 168 26.77 -15.73 5.12
CA ASP A 168 25.66 -15.92 6.06
C ASP A 168 24.24 -16.21 5.54
N ASP A 169 23.88 -17.49 5.71
CA ASP A 169 22.52 -18.05 5.83
C ASP A 169 21.62 -17.17 6.73
N ASP A 170 20.71 -16.43 6.13
CA ASP A 170 19.37 -16.12 6.65
C ASP A 170 18.53 -15.63 5.45
N ASP A 171 18.27 -16.54 4.49
CA ASP A 171 17.06 -16.44 3.67
C ASP A 171 15.89 -16.67 4.64
N ASP A 172 15.50 -15.62 5.36
CA ASP A 172 14.14 -15.48 5.85
C ASP A 172 13.27 -15.64 4.61
N ASP A 173 12.72 -16.84 4.39
CA ASP A 173 11.64 -17.14 3.46
C ASP A 173 10.47 -16.20 3.79
N ALA A 174 10.56 -14.95 3.33
CA ALA A 174 9.60 -13.92 3.60
C ALA A 174 8.31 -14.32 2.89
N GLU A 175 7.33 -14.78 3.68
CA GLU A 175 6.05 -15.25 3.17
C GLU A 175 5.48 -14.21 2.18
N PRO A 176 5.09 -14.61 0.95
CA PRO A 176 4.64 -13.64 -0.04
C PRO A 176 3.36 -12.96 0.44
N HIS A 177 3.30 -11.65 0.23
CA HIS A 177 2.19 -10.81 0.67
C HIS A 177 1.36 -10.33 -0.53
N PHE A 178 0.04 -10.37 -0.38
CA PHE A 178 -0.91 -10.02 -1.43
C PHE A 178 -1.69 -8.74 -1.05
N PRO A 179 -1.75 -7.72 -1.92
CA PRO A 179 -2.49 -6.51 -1.63
C PRO A 179 -3.99 -6.70 -1.80
N LEU A 180 -4.75 -6.50 -0.72
CA LEU A 180 -6.21 -6.35 -0.76
C LEU A 180 -6.58 -4.88 -0.61
N VAL A 181 -7.17 -4.27 -1.64
CA VAL A 181 -7.64 -2.87 -1.59
C VAL A 181 -8.75 -2.73 -0.55
N ILE A 182 -8.49 -2.03 0.56
CA ILE A 182 -9.42 -1.77 1.68
C ILE A 182 -10.21 -0.47 1.54
N GLY A 183 -9.81 0.42 0.63
CA GLY A 183 -10.64 1.55 0.23
C GLY A 183 -9.94 2.62 -0.59
N ALA A 184 -10.72 3.55 -1.12
CA ALA A 184 -10.23 4.67 -1.91
C ALA A 184 -9.99 5.91 -1.04
N VAL A 185 -8.91 6.63 -1.34
CA VAL A 185 -8.52 7.88 -0.70
C VAL A 185 -8.74 9.03 -1.67
N LEU A 186 -9.34 10.11 -1.17
CA LEU A 186 -9.64 11.30 -1.96
C LEU A 186 -9.34 12.56 -1.15
N ARG A 187 -8.57 13.47 -1.74
CA ARG A 187 -8.42 14.85 -1.23
C ARG A 187 -8.67 15.83 -2.36
N PHE A 188 -9.68 16.67 -2.19
CA PHE A 188 -10.03 17.70 -3.16
C PHE A 188 -8.96 18.80 -3.25
N PRO A 189 -8.83 19.47 -4.41
CA PRO A 189 -7.85 20.56 -4.60
C PRO A 189 -7.96 21.64 -3.51
N GLU A 190 -9.19 22.03 -3.13
CA GLU A 190 -9.45 23.04 -2.10
C GLU A 190 -8.96 22.62 -0.70
N ASN A 191 -8.72 21.32 -0.49
CA ASN A 191 -8.37 20.74 0.79
C ASN A 191 -6.88 20.38 0.89
N ARG A 192 -6.08 20.70 -0.14
CA ARG A 192 -4.63 20.45 -0.12
C ARG A 192 -3.93 21.35 0.90
N LYS A 193 -2.95 20.80 1.62
CA LYS A 193 -2.10 21.58 2.55
C LYS A 193 -0.77 21.98 1.91
N PHE A 194 -0.25 21.12 1.04
CA PHE A 194 1.01 21.22 0.34
C PHE A 194 0.76 21.08 -1.18
N PRO A 195 0.14 22.09 -1.83
CA PRO A 195 -0.15 22.02 -3.26
C PRO A 195 1.09 22.05 -4.17
N GLY A 196 2.27 22.41 -3.64
CA GLY A 196 3.53 22.46 -4.38
C GLY A 196 4.49 21.29 -4.11
N ASP A 197 4.09 20.36 -3.24
CA ASP A 197 4.91 19.22 -2.82
C ASP A 197 4.00 18.02 -2.60
N PHE A 198 3.97 17.10 -3.57
CA PHE A 198 3.03 15.98 -3.56
C PHE A 198 3.41 14.92 -2.52
N GLU A 199 4.69 14.68 -2.29
CA GLU A 199 5.15 13.71 -1.29
C GLU A 199 4.74 14.15 0.12
N LEU A 200 4.98 15.42 0.44
CA LEU A 200 4.57 15.98 1.74
C LEU A 200 3.04 16.04 1.88
N GLU A 201 2.33 16.24 0.77
CA GLU A 201 0.86 16.17 0.73
C GLU A 201 0.34 14.77 1.07
N VAL A 202 0.98 13.72 0.54
CA VAL A 202 0.64 12.32 0.77
C VAL A 202 1.01 11.88 2.19
N ASP A 203 2.17 12.30 2.72
CA ASP A 203 2.52 12.08 4.13
C ASP A 203 1.46 12.65 5.09
N ASP A 204 1.05 13.90 4.87
CA ASP A 204 0.01 14.52 5.70
C ASP A 204 -1.36 13.86 5.53
N LEU A 205 -1.69 13.44 4.31
CA LEU A 205 -2.91 12.67 4.02
C LEU A 205 -2.93 11.39 4.84
N MET A 206 -1.82 10.67 4.87
CA MET A 206 -1.71 9.42 5.61
C MET A 206 -1.79 9.61 7.11
N ARG A 207 -1.06 10.58 7.65
CA ARG A 207 -1.21 10.96 9.05
C ARG A 207 -2.66 11.31 9.39
N SER A 208 -3.36 12.01 8.50
CA SER A 208 -4.77 12.38 8.70
C SER A 208 -5.70 11.16 8.72
N ILE A 209 -5.43 10.14 7.90
CA ILE A 209 -6.20 8.88 7.89
C ILE A 209 -5.93 8.08 9.18
N LEU A 210 -4.66 7.90 9.54
CA LEU A 210 -4.24 7.13 10.73
C LEU A 210 -4.69 7.78 12.05
N GLU A 211 -4.90 9.09 12.07
CA GLU A 211 -5.45 9.82 13.22
C GLU A 211 -6.98 9.91 13.20
N GLY A 212 -7.66 9.32 12.21
CA GLY A 212 -9.13 9.32 12.11
C GLY A 212 -9.74 10.67 11.77
N ARG A 213 -8.94 11.57 11.17
CA ARG A 213 -9.41 12.87 10.67
C ARG A 213 -9.98 12.79 9.25
N ALA A 214 -9.84 11.63 8.59
CA ALA A 214 -10.44 11.37 7.29
C ALA A 214 -11.97 11.26 7.41
N MET A 215 -12.67 11.68 6.37
CA MET A 215 -14.14 11.62 6.27
C MET A 215 -14.53 10.79 5.05
N ASP A 216 -15.71 10.17 5.10
CA ASP A 216 -16.28 9.49 3.92
C ASP A 216 -16.39 10.48 2.74
N ALA A 217 -15.93 10.06 1.57
CA ALA A 217 -15.88 10.92 0.39
C ALA A 217 -17.26 11.40 -0.07
N GLY A 218 -18.31 10.57 0.10
CA GLY A 218 -19.68 10.97 -0.19
C GLY A 218 -20.16 12.06 0.76
N GLN A 219 -19.92 11.86 2.05
CA GLN A 219 -20.21 12.88 3.07
C GLN A 219 -19.42 14.16 2.84
N LYS A 220 -18.15 14.07 2.43
CA LYS A 220 -17.31 15.24 2.17
C LYS A 220 -17.72 15.99 0.91
N ARG A 221 -18.15 15.31 -0.15
CA ARG A 221 -18.75 15.95 -1.32
C ARG A 221 -19.99 16.74 -0.95
N ILE A 222 -20.87 16.16 -0.12
CA ILE A 222 -22.06 16.85 0.36
C ILE A 222 -21.67 18.07 1.21
N ASP A 223 -20.72 17.94 2.12
CA ASP A 223 -20.21 19.04 2.94
C ASP A 223 -19.62 20.17 2.08
N ASN A 224 -18.80 19.85 1.08
CA ASN A 224 -18.24 20.83 0.15
C ASN A 224 -19.34 21.52 -0.69
N LEU A 225 -20.41 20.80 -1.06
CA LEU A 225 -21.57 21.38 -1.77
C LEU A 225 -22.43 22.27 -0.86
N LEU A 226 -22.52 21.96 0.44
CA LEU A 226 -23.33 22.70 1.41
C LEU A 226 -22.57 23.89 2.03
N GLY A 227 -21.25 23.81 2.14
CA GLY A 227 -20.38 24.88 2.66
C GLY A 227 -20.09 26.01 1.66
N GLY A 228 -20.70 25.97 0.46
CA GLY A 228 -20.62 27.01 -0.57
C GLY A 228 -21.65 28.15 -0.43
N MET A 229 -22.18 28.41 0.78
CA MET A 229 -23.00 29.59 1.12
C MET A 229 -22.24 30.51 2.09
#